data_AF-A0A1F6DYQ0-F1
#
_entry.id   AF-A0A1F6DYQ0-F1
#
_cell.length_a   1.000
_cell.length_b   1.000
_cell.length_c   1.000
_cell.angle_alpha   90.00
_cell.angle_beta   90.00
_cell.angle_gamma   90.00
#
_symmetry.space_group_name_H-M   'P 1'
#
loop_
_entity.id
_entity.type
_entity.pdbx_description
1 polymer ?
#
loop_
_entity_poly.entity_id
_entity_poly.type
_entity_poly.pdbx_seq_one_letter_code
_entity_poly.pdbx_strand_id
1 'polypeptide(L)' 'MTDAKLVRVKVWPDAGEEYLEEAKKGGLEIFVREPPLDNRANKRVCALVARHYKVSVKDVRIVSGHRTRGKILSVRQ' A
#
# COMPACT_ATOMS: atom_id res chain seq x y z
N MET A 1 -12.10 -10.13 -18.59
CA MET A 1 -10.98 -9.18 -18.48
C MET A 1 -11.02 -8.66 -17.05
N THR A 2 -10.09 -9.05 -16.19
CA THR A 2 -10.04 -8.53 -14.81
C THR A 2 -9.50 -7.11 -14.85
N ASP A 3 -10.36 -6.14 -14.55
CA ASP A 3 -9.97 -4.75 -14.39
C ASP A 3 -9.08 -4.61 -13.14
N ALA A 4 -7.95 -3.95 -13.27
CA ALA A 4 -6.98 -3.79 -12.18
C ALA A 4 -6.70 -2.30 -11.99
N LYS A 5 -7.14 -1.76 -10.86
CA LYS A 5 -6.94 -0.35 -10.51
C LYS A 5 -5.51 -0.14 -10.06
N LEU A 6 -4.82 0.84 -10.66
CA LEU A 6 -3.50 1.29 -10.21
C LEU A 6 -3.64 2.40 -9.18
N VAL A 7 -3.00 2.23 -8.02
CA VAL A 7 -3.05 3.16 -6.91
C VAL A 7 -1.63 3.59 -6.56
N ARG A 8 -1.41 4.91 -6.50
CA ARG A 8 -0.16 5.48 -6.01
C ARG A 8 -0.18 5.50 -4.49
N VAL A 9 0.87 4.96 -3.87
CA VAL A 9 0.98 4.87 -2.42
C VAL A 9 2.33 5.43 -1.99
N LYS A 10 2.33 6.32 -1.00
CA LYS A 10 3.53 6.79 -0.34
C LYS A 10 3.59 6.19 1.05
N VAL A 11 4.69 5.51 1.36
CA VAL A 11 4.84 4.69 2.56
C VAL A 11 5.86 5.31 3.50
N TRP A 12 5.49 5.38 4.78
CA TRP A 12 6.32 5.81 5.89
C TRP A 12 6.48 4.63 6.85
N PRO A 13 7.53 3.81 6.67
CA PRO A 13 7.84 2.73 7.61
C PRO A 13 8.49 3.29 8.88
N ASP A 14 8.55 2.47 9.93
CA ASP A 14 9.04 2.87 11.26
C ASP A 14 8.32 4.11 11.82
N ALA A 15 7.04 4.29 11.46
CA ALA A 15 6.22 5.34 12.03
C ALA A 15 5.81 4.96 13.46
N GLY A 16 5.65 5.95 14.35
CA GLY A 16 5.13 5.70 15.71
C GLY A 16 3.67 5.22 15.72
N GLU A 17 2.95 5.45 14.62
CA GLU A 17 1.54 5.15 14.48
C GLU A 17 1.25 4.47 13.15
N GLU A 18 0.12 3.75 13.11
CA GLU A 18 -0.37 3.13 11.90
C GLU A 18 -1.64 3.84 11.45
N TYR A 19 -1.60 4.44 10.27
CA TYR A 19 -2.77 5.09 9.67
C TYR A 19 -2.65 5.20 8.15
N LEU A 20 -3.78 5.43 7.50
CA LEU A 20 -3.91 5.58 6.05
C LEU A 20 -4.73 6.83 5.77
N GLU A 21 -4.21 7.69 4.91
CA GLU A 21 -4.85 8.92 4.48
C GLU A 21 -4.93 9.00 2.96
N GLU A 22 -5.98 9.64 2.45
CA GLU A 22 -6.12 9.98 1.04
C GLU A 22 -5.41 11.30 0.74
N ALA A 23 -4.44 11.28 -0.17
CA ALA A 23 -3.75 12.45 -0.65
C ALA A 23 -4.59 13.18 -1.73
N LYS A 24 -4.39 14.50 -1.86
CA LYS A 24 -5.14 15.43 -2.75
C LYS A 24 -5.30 15.02 -4.23
N LYS A 25 -4.59 14.01 -4.73
CA LYS A 25 -4.63 13.53 -6.13
C LYS A 25 -5.04 12.05 -6.26
N GLY A 26 -5.79 11.51 -5.29
CA GLY A 26 -6.22 10.11 -5.30
C GLY A 26 -5.10 9.10 -5.05
N GLY A 27 -4.00 9.56 -4.44
CA GLY A 27 -2.97 8.69 -3.89
C GLY A 27 -3.27 8.36 -2.43
N LEU A 28 -2.59 7.35 -1.89
CA LEU A 28 -2.65 7.00 -0.48
C LEU A 28 -1.33 7.36 0.20
N GLU A 29 -1.40 7.87 1.42
CA GLU A 29 -0.24 8.01 2.30
C GLU A 29 -0.45 7.06 3.48
N ILE A 30 0.51 6.15 3.68
CA ILE A 30 0.38 5.04 4.63
C ILE A 30 1.57 5.04 5.57
N PHE A 31 1.26 5.14 6.85
CA PHE A 31 2.20 5.04 7.94
C PHE A 31 2.07 3.67 8.57
N VAL A 32 3.20 2.98 8.70
CA VAL A 32 3.25 1.63 9.28
C VAL A 32 4.33 1.58 10.34
N ARG A 33 4.04 0.85 11.42
CA ARG A 33 5.02 0.63 12.50
C ARG A 33 6.11 -0.35 12.09
N GLU A 34 5.83 -1.17 11.07
CA GLU A 34 6.76 -2.17 10.60
C GLU A 34 7.98 -1.55 9.89
N PRO A 35 9.19 -2.08 10.15
CA PRO A 35 10.38 -1.62 9.47
C PRO A 35 10.37 -2.00 7.98
N PRO A 36 11.16 -1.30 7.14
CA PRO A 36 11.37 -1.65 5.74
C PRO A 36 12.33 -2.85 5.57
N LEU A 37 12.30 -3.80 6.50
CA LEU A 37 13.11 -5.02 6.55
C LEU A 37 12.22 -6.26 6.34
N ASP A 38 12.78 -7.33 5.78
CA ASP A 38 12.09 -8.62 5.56
C ASP A 38 10.71 -8.52 4.89
N ASN A 39 10.52 -7.50 4.04
CA ASN A 39 9.24 -7.22 3.38
C ASN A 39 8.07 -6.92 4.36
N ARG A 40 8.34 -6.61 5.64
CA ARG A 40 7.31 -6.40 6.67
C ARG A 40 6.43 -5.18 6.37
N ALA A 41 7.04 -4.00 6.16
CA ALA A 41 6.31 -2.80 5.76
C ALA A 41 5.47 -3.01 4.48
N ASN A 42 6.01 -3.73 3.49
CA ASN A 42 5.31 -4.02 2.24
C ASN A 42 4.07 -4.89 2.46
N LYS A 43 4.20 -5.97 3.25
CA LYS A 43 3.07 -6.84 3.61
C LYS A 43 1.99 -6.05 4.33
N ARG A 44 2.37 -5.19 5.28
CA ARG A 44 1.41 -4.36 6.00
C ARG A 44 0.70 -3.37 5.10
N VAL A 45 1.42 -2.70 4.21
CA VAL A 45 0.86 -1.78 3.22
C VAL A 45 -0.17 -2.47 2.34
N CYS A 46 0.12 -3.67 1.81
CA CYS A 46 -0.86 -4.41 1.01
C CYS A 46 -2.12 -4.75 1.82
N ALA A 47 -1.99 -5.10 3.10
CA ALA A 47 -3.13 -5.39 3.97
C ALA A 47 -3.99 -4.14 4.22
N LEU A 48 -3.38 -2.98 4.45
CA LEU A 48 -4.10 -1.72 4.65
C LEU A 48 -4.84 -1.28 3.38
N VAL A 49 -4.20 -1.39 2.23
CA VAL A 49 -4.82 -1.08 0.93
C VAL A 49 -5.97 -2.04 0.62
N ALA A 50 -5.79 -3.34 0.90
CA ALA A 50 -6.85 -4.33 0.72
C ALA A 50 -8.08 -4.01 1.57
N ARG A 51 -7.87 -3.65 2.85
CA ARG A 51 -8.95 -3.21 3.76
C ARG A 51 -9.65 -1.96 3.25
N HIS A 52 -8.89 -0.95 2.81
CA HIS A 52 -9.44 0.30 2.30
C HIS A 52 -10.34 0.08 1.08
N TYR A 53 -9.92 -0.77 0.12
CA TYR A 53 -10.70 -1.10 -1.07
C TYR A 53 -11.68 -2.28 -0.88
N LYS A 54 -11.77 -2.86 0.32
CA LYS A 54 -12.62 -4.01 0.66
C LYS A 54 -12.38 -5.24 -0.25
N VAL A 55 -11.13 -5.50 -0.59
CA VAL A 55 -10.70 -6.68 -1.38
C VAL A 55 -9.83 -7.61 -0.54
N SER A 56 -9.53 -8.80 -1.06
CA SER A 56 -8.57 -9.69 -0.40
C SER A 56 -7.13 -9.20 -0.57
N VAL A 57 -6.26 -9.48 0.41
CA VAL A 57 -4.84 -9.10 0.34
C VAL A 57 -4.15 -9.71 -0.89
N LYS A 58 -4.57 -10.90 -1.34
CA LYS A 58 -4.04 -11.57 -2.54
C LYS A 58 -4.29 -10.80 -3.84
N ASP A 59 -5.30 -9.92 -3.82
CA ASP A 59 -5.72 -9.10 -4.96
C ASP A 59 -4.99 -7.74 -4.99
N VAL A 60 -4.16 -7.48 -3.98
CA VAL A 60 -3.29 -6.31 -3.89
C VAL A 60 -1.84 -6.71 -4.12
N ARG A 61 -1.18 -6.09 -5.11
CA ARG A 61 0.23 -6.33 -5.41
C ARG A 61 0.97 -5.03 -5.61
N ILE A 62 2.18 -4.93 -5.07
CA ILE A 62 3.11 -3.86 -5.43
C ILE A 62 3.65 -4.18 -6.82
N VAL A 63 3.43 -3.29 -7.78
CA VAL A 63 3.91 -3.44 -9.16
C VAL A 63 5.14 -2.57 -9.44
N SER A 64 5.39 -1.54 -8.63
CA SER A 64 6.59 -0.70 -8.72
C SER A 64 6.95 -0.08 -7.38
N GLY A 65 8.22 0.30 -7.21
CA GLY A 65 8.71 1.03 -6.04
C GLY A 65 9.00 0.17 -4.80
N HIS A 66 9.28 -1.13 -4.96
CA HIS A 66 9.48 -2.08 -3.85
C HIS A 66 10.52 -1.64 -2.81
N ARG A 67 11.52 -0.85 -3.21
CA ARG A 67 12.64 -0.35 -2.38
C ARG A 67 12.54 1.14 -2.05
N THR A 68 11.47 1.81 -2.50
CA THR A 68 11.26 3.25 -2.31
C THR A 68 10.01 3.50 -1.49
N ARG A 69 9.90 4.70 -0.91
CA ARG A 69 8.69 5.11 -0.20
C ARG A 69 7.50 5.26 -1.15
N GLY A 70 7.74 5.76 -2.36
CA GLY A 70 6.73 5.81 -3.41
C GLY A 70 6.55 4.44 -4.06
N LYS A 71 5.32 3.95 -4.11
CA LYS A 71 4.92 2.65 -4.65
C LYS A 71 3.72 2.80 -5.59
N ILE A 72 3.61 1.88 -6.52
CA ILE A 72 2.39 1.69 -7.33
C ILE A 72 1.86 0.30 -6.99
N LEU A 73 0.60 0.24 -6.56
CA LEU A 73 -0.09 -1.00 -6.24
C LEU A 73 -1.18 -1.27 -7.27
N SER A 74 -1.29 -2.51 -7.73
CA SER A 74 -2.45 -3.00 -8.47
C SER A 74 -3.46 -3.59 -7.50
N VAL A 75 -4.72 -3.19 -7.62
CA VAL A 75 -5.85 -3.71 -6.86
C VAL A 75 -6.83 -4.34 -7.83
N ARG A 76 -7.04 -5.66 -7.72
CA ARG A 76 -8.05 -6.40 -8.49
C ARG A 76 -9.37 -6.40 -7.70
N GLN A 77 -10.49 -6.22 -8.39
CA GLN A 77 -11.84 -6.33 -7.82
C GLN A 77 -12.56 -7.55 -8.37
#